data_AF-A0A352ICA5-F1
#
_entry.id   AF-A0A352ICA5-F1
#
_cell.length_a   1.000
_cell.length_b   1.000
_cell.length_c   1.000
_cell.angle_alpha   90.00
_cell.angle_beta   90.00
_cell.angle_gamma   90.00
#
_symmetry.space_group_name_H-M   'P 1'
#
loop_
_entity.id
_entity.type
_entity.pdbx_description
1 polymer ?
#
loop_
_entity_poly.entity_id
_entity_poly.type
_entity_poly.pdbx_seq_one_letter_code
_entity_poly.pdbx_strand_id
1 'polypeptide(L)'
;MMRTRLFLCLLVGLCLLLGCQRGVDEYDSSPRANVEALWRMIDEHYCFLDYKEQSLGFSWAQKREEYLGMVRPGMSNAQLFEVL
;
A
#
# COMPACT_ATOMS: atom_id res chain seq x y z
N MET A 1 44.55 12.84 22.43
CA MET A 1 44.06 13.72 21.34
C MET A 1 43.66 12.94 20.08
N MET A 2 44.57 12.33 19.33
CA MET A 2 44.23 11.63 18.06
C MET A 2 43.33 10.39 18.26
N ARG A 3 43.62 9.57 19.27
CA ARG A 3 42.81 8.38 19.62
C ARG A 3 41.37 8.73 20.04
N THR A 4 41.20 9.85 20.75
CA THR A 4 39.89 10.33 21.21
C THR A 4 39.04 10.85 20.05
N ARG A 5 39.66 11.55 19.09
CA ARG A 5 39.00 11.99 17.85
C ARG A 5 38.58 10.83 16.96
N LEU A 6 39.43 9.79 16.86
CA LEU A 6 39.09 8.57 16.13
C LEU A 6 37.89 7.86 16.75
N PHE A 7 37.86 7.72 18.08
CA PHE A 7 36.72 7.15 18.80
C PHE A 7 35.43 7.95 18.56
N LEU A 8 35.52 9.28 18.60
CA LEU A 8 34.37 10.15 18.35
C LEU A 8 33.85 10.00 16.91
N CYS A 9 34.73 9.98 15.91
CA CYS A 9 34.34 9.75 14.52
C CYS A 9 33.69 8.38 14.31
N LEU A 10 34.19 7.35 15.00
CA LEU A 10 33.64 5.99 14.90
C LEU A 10 32.25 5.89 15.54
N LEU A 11 32.05 6.59 16.66
CA LEU A 11 30.77 6.66 17.36
C LEU A 11 29.73 7.46 16.55
N VAL A 12 30.13 8.58 15.94
CA VAL A 12 29.30 9.35 15.00
C VAL A 12 28.94 8.51 13.77
N GLY A 13 29.91 7.78 13.20
CA GLY A 13 29.67 6.86 12.09
C GLY A 13 28.67 5.76 12.42
N LEU A 14 28.74 5.21 13.65
CA LEU A 14 27.79 4.20 14.12
C LEU A 14 26.38 4.78 14.28
N CYS A 15 26.24 6.01 14.76
CA CYS A 15 24.94 6.68 14.84
C CYS A 15 24.31 6.93 13.46
N LEU A 16 25.12 7.17 12.41
CA LEU A 16 24.62 7.32 11.04
C LEU A 16 24.08 6.01 10.43
N LEU A 17 24.47 4.85 10.98
CA LEU A 17 23.95 3.54 10.59
C LEU A 17 22.65 3.18 11.31
N LEU A 18 22.26 3.93 12.35
CA LEU A 18 20.98 3.78 13.04
C LEU A 18 19.87 4.48 12.25
N GLY A 19 19.60 3.98 11.04
CA GLY A 19 18.39 4.37 10.31
C GLY A 19 17.16 3.98 11.13
N CYS A 20 16.38 4.96 11.57
CA CYS A 20 15.03 4.70 12.07
C CYS A 20 14.15 4.31 10.88
N GLN A 21 14.03 3.01 10.62
CA GLN A 21 12.88 2.53 9.86
C GLN A 21 11.67 2.70 10.77
N ARG A 22 11.07 3.89 10.73
CA ARG A 22 9.76 4.15 11.34
C ARG A 22 8.88 3.00 10.87
N GLY A 23 8.30 2.28 11.83
CA GLY A 23 7.63 1.01 11.60
C GLY A 23 6.85 1.07 10.30
N VAL A 24 7.21 0.21 9.35
CA VAL A 24 6.35 -0.05 8.22
C VAL A 24 5.06 -0.48 8.89
N ASP A 25 4.02 0.35 8.84
CA ASP A 25 2.69 -0.06 9.30
C ASP A 25 2.49 -1.44 8.69
N GLU A 26 2.32 -2.47 9.53
CA GLU A 26 2.19 -3.85 9.04
C GLU A 26 0.95 -3.88 8.18
N TYR A 27 1.16 -3.68 6.88
CA TYR A 27 0.09 -3.65 5.93
C TYR A 27 -0.34 -5.09 5.72
N ASP A 28 -1.60 -5.38 5.98
CA ASP A 28 -2.16 -6.67 5.62
C ASP A 28 -2.02 -6.81 4.10
N SER A 29 -1.11 -7.68 3.68
CA SER A 29 -0.84 -7.96 2.27
C SER A 29 -1.69 -9.11 1.74
N SER A 30 -2.72 -9.53 2.49
CA SER A 30 -3.69 -10.49 2.02
C SER A 30 -4.35 -9.99 0.73
N PRO A 31 -4.74 -10.91 -0.19
CA PRO A 31 -5.40 -10.53 -1.43
C PRO A 31 -6.60 -9.60 -1.23
N ARG A 32 -7.37 -9.85 -0.17
CA ARG A 32 -8.53 -9.04 0.19
C ARG A 32 -8.13 -7.63 0.62
N ALA A 33 -7.15 -7.51 1.51
CA ALA A 33 -6.70 -6.22 2.00
C ALA A 33 -6.12 -5.35 0.87
N ASN A 34 -5.36 -5.94 -0.06
CA ASN A 34 -4.86 -5.21 -1.24
C ASN A 34 -5.99 -4.68 -2.14
N VAL A 35 -7.05 -5.46 -2.35
CA VAL A 35 -8.20 -5.02 -3.16
C VAL A 35 -8.95 -3.89 -2.46
N GLU A 36 -9.18 -4.02 -1.15
CA GLU A 36 -9.82 -2.97 -0.35
C GLU A 36 -8.97 -1.68 -0.32
N ALA A 37 -7.64 -1.81 -0.28
CA ALA A 37 -6.69 -0.71 -0.40
C ALA A 37 -6.86 0.05 -1.71
N LEU A 38 -6.81 -0.68 -2.83
CA LEU A 38 -6.94 -0.11 -4.16
C LEU A 38 -8.28 0.59 -4.32
N TRP A 39 -9.34 -0.08 -3.85
CA TRP A 39 -10.68 0.47 -3.93
C TRP A 39 -10.80 1.79 -3.19
N ARG A 40 -10.25 1.87 -1.96
CA ARG A 40 -10.22 3.12 -1.18
C ARG A 40 -9.43 4.21 -1.90
N MET A 41 -8.27 3.90 -2.47
CA MET A 41 -7.47 4.90 -3.19
C MET A 41 -8.24 5.50 -4.38
N ILE A 42 -9.00 4.67 -5.11
CA ILE A 42 -9.84 5.17 -6.21
C ILE A 42 -11.02 5.97 -5.66
N ASP A 43 -11.68 5.50 -4.61
CA ASP A 43 -12.81 6.18 -3.96
C ASP A 43 -12.44 7.58 -3.48
N GLU A 44 -11.25 7.74 -2.87
CA GLU A 44 -10.79 9.01 -2.30
C GLU A 44 -10.17 9.96 -3.34
N HIS A 45 -9.69 9.46 -4.49
CA HIS A 45 -8.86 10.25 -5.39
C HIS A 45 -9.32 10.27 -6.85
N TYR A 46 -10.25 9.41 -7.28
CA TYR A 46 -10.71 9.40 -8.67
C TYR A 46 -11.93 10.30 -8.88
N CYS A 47 -11.68 11.48 -9.47
CA CYS A 47 -12.67 12.55 -9.60
C CYS A 47 -13.87 12.28 -10.51
N PHE A 48 -13.92 11.16 -11.24
CA PHE A 48 -14.91 10.92 -12.29
C PHE A 48 -15.91 9.79 -11.97
N LEU A 49 -15.95 9.28 -10.72
CA LEU A 49 -16.91 8.26 -10.32
C LEU A 49 -18.35 8.76 -10.50
N ASP A 50 -18.69 9.90 -9.91
CA ASP A 50 -20.05 10.49 -9.99
C ASP A 50 -20.46 10.77 -11.44
N TYR A 51 -19.53 11.29 -12.25
CA TYR A 51 -19.78 11.55 -13.65
C TYR A 51 -20.11 10.26 -14.41
N LYS A 52 -19.35 9.17 -14.17
CA LYS A 52 -19.61 7.87 -14.80
C LYS A 52 -20.93 7.25 -14.33
N GLU A 53 -21.26 7.39 -13.05
CA GLU A 53 -22.54 6.92 -12.53
C GLU A 53 -23.71 7.65 -13.20
N GLN A 54 -23.64 8.98 -13.32
CA GLN A 54 -24.67 9.80 -13.96
C GLN A 54 -24.75 9.58 -15.48
N SER A 55 -23.62 9.46 -16.16
CA SER A 55 -23.57 9.40 -17.63
C SER A 55 -23.73 8.00 -18.20
N LEU A 56 -23.31 6.96 -17.46
CA LEU A 56 -23.28 5.57 -17.93
C LEU A 56 -24.15 4.63 -17.09
N GLY A 57 -24.74 5.11 -15.98
CA GLY A 57 -25.41 4.24 -15.01
C GLY A 57 -24.44 3.30 -14.29
N PHE A 58 -23.15 3.66 -14.28
CA PHE A 58 -22.08 2.85 -13.71
C PHE A 58 -22.08 2.95 -12.18
N SER A 59 -22.51 1.89 -11.49
CA SER A 59 -22.43 1.85 -10.02
C SER A 59 -21.05 1.38 -9.55
N TRP A 60 -20.28 2.30 -8.98
CA TRP A 60 -18.98 1.98 -8.39
C TRP A 60 -19.11 0.98 -7.22
N ALA A 61 -20.14 1.14 -6.38
CA ALA A 61 -20.41 0.21 -5.28
C ALA A 61 -20.68 -1.23 -5.77
N GLN A 62 -21.45 -1.42 -6.83
CA GLN A 62 -21.72 -2.75 -7.38
C GLN A 62 -20.46 -3.41 -7.94
N LYS A 63 -19.59 -2.64 -8.63
CA LYS A 63 -18.32 -3.15 -9.12
C LYS A 63 -17.40 -3.59 -7.99
N ARG A 64 -17.44 -2.92 -6.85
CA ARG A 64 -16.69 -3.34 -5.66
C ARG A 64 -17.07 -4.75 -5.22
N GLU A 65 -18.37 -5.03 -5.18
CA GLU A 65 -18.89 -6.34 -4.77
C GLU A 65 -18.50 -7.43 -5.76
N GLU A 66 -18.59 -7.13 -7.06
CA GLU A 66 -18.15 -8.04 -8.13
C GLU A 66 -16.67 -8.41 -7.97
N TYR A 67 -15.79 -7.42 -7.81
CA TYR A 67 -14.35 -7.62 -7.66
C TYR A 67 -14.01 -8.37 -6.37
N LEU A 68 -14.62 -8.01 -5.24
CA LEU A 68 -14.42 -8.73 -3.98
C LEU A 68 -14.90 -10.19 -4.06
N GLY A 69 -15.92 -10.49 -4.86
CA GLY A 69 -16.38 -11.85 -5.13
C GLY A 69 -15.37 -12.71 -5.90
N MET A 70 -14.46 -12.08 -6.65
CA MET A 70 -13.39 -12.78 -7.39
C MET A 70 -12.16 -13.09 -6.52
N VAL A 71 -12.04 -12.45 -5.34
CA VAL A 71 -10.88 -12.58 -4.46
C VAL A 71 -11.02 -13.79 -3.55
N ARG A 72 -10.01 -14.66 -3.55
CA ARG A 72 -9.95 -15.84 -2.67
C ARG A 72 -8.66 -15.86 -1.84
N PRO A 73 -8.68 -16.48 -0.65
CA PRO A 73 -7.46 -16.72 0.12
C PRO A 73 -6.44 -17.51 -0.68
N GLY A 74 -5.16 -17.15 -0.54
CA GLY A 74 -4.04 -17.89 -1.17
C GLY A 74 -3.84 -17.65 -2.67
N MET A 75 -4.45 -16.61 -3.27
CA MET A 75 -4.11 -16.19 -4.63
C MET A 75 -2.62 -15.84 -4.75
N SER A 76 -2.02 -16.21 -5.88
CA SER A 76 -0.71 -15.66 -6.24
C SER A 76 -0.83 -14.19 -6.60
N ASN A 77 0.28 -13.44 -6.54
CA ASN A 77 0.28 -12.03 -6.95
C ASN A 77 -0.17 -11.84 -8.41
N ALA A 78 0.16 -12.78 -9.30
CA ALA A 78 -0.30 -12.74 -10.69
C ALA A 78 -1.83 -12.93 -10.78
N GLN A 79 -2.39 -13.89 -10.05
CA GLN A 79 -3.84 -14.10 -10.03
C GLN A 79 -4.59 -12.92 -9.43
N LEU A 80 -4.04 -12.31 -8.38
CA LEU A 80 -4.60 -11.11 -7.77
C LEU A 80 -4.54 -9.93 -8.75
N PHE A 81 -3.43 -9.78 -9.47
CA PHE A 81 -3.26 -8.72 -10.45
C PHE A 81 -4.26 -8.80 -11.61
N GLU A 82 -4.63 -10.00 -12.07
CA GLU A 82 -5.69 -10.17 -13.07
C GLU A 82 -7.08 -9.74 -12.57
N VAL A 83 -7.29 -9.74 -11.25
CA VAL A 83 -8.54 -9.25 -10.64
C VAL A 83 -8.52 -7.73 -10.47
N LEU A 84 -7.37 -7.09 -10.27
CA LEU A 84 -7.24 -5.65 -10.03
C LEU A 84 -7.39 -4.84 -11.34
#